data_AF-A0A9X1TKN3-F1
#
_entry.id   AF-A0A9X1TKN3-F1
#
_cell.length_a   1.000
_cell.length_b   1.000
_cell.length_c   1.000
_cell.angle_alpha   90.00
_cell.angle_beta   90.00
_cell.angle_gamma   90.00
#
_symmetry.space_group_name_H-M   'P 1'
#
loop_
_entity.id
_entity.type
_entity.pdbx_description
1 polymer ?
#
loop_
_entity_poly.entity_id
_entity_poly.type
_entity_poly.pdbx_seq_one_letter_code
_entity_poly.pdbx_strand_id
1 'polypeptide(L)'
;MDELSCTLSPLVFAELYRLLAADLTRQEVLEDRLAEIGYDHAWLGTAADAYDAYWEAQLKWTDATGVGDLVVPSAEHARLATWILAGLRITGDDRELGSALATNVLQRALTEVPGLKTPLPPSLSPVIVGWTLGQIIGVPPYEWPVAPAELPDDVNLRSAFLGLVHHVLVLEGMAQPWPEMMQTSMYWRGYGIAEALKPDAHEGSPAILRLLQESRPLLSQHLSTQLNRHFSGFGQRRNALSHVTDDARRERFVDVVASTRGWEDLRMTVLGMTQFVCQEISRSLYDAEEPPPALRNDPWTYLKREISTEWLA
;
A
#
# COMPACT_ATOMS: atom_id res chain seq x y z
N MET A 1 12.53 15.78 5.08
CA MET A 1 12.11 14.67 4.20
C MET A 1 10.64 14.56 4.50
N ASP A 2 9.79 15.02 3.57
CA ASP A 2 8.35 15.04 3.82
C ASP A 2 7.90 13.61 4.10
N GLU A 3 7.14 13.44 5.18
CA GLU A 3 6.66 12.14 5.59
C GLU A 3 5.74 11.62 4.48
N LEU A 4 6.00 10.42 4.01
CA LEU A 4 5.30 9.82 2.88
C LEU A 4 3.86 9.54 3.31
N SER A 5 2.96 10.48 3.05
CA SER A 5 1.58 10.45 3.54
C SER A 5 0.63 9.92 2.48
N CYS A 6 -0.22 8.95 2.82
CA CYS A 6 -1.34 8.54 1.98
C CYS A 6 -2.46 9.59 2.05
N THR A 7 -2.64 10.35 0.97
CA THR A 7 -3.58 11.47 0.88
C THR A 7 -4.51 11.21 -0.30
N LEU A 8 -5.59 10.48 -0.02
CA LEU A 8 -6.54 10.02 -1.03
C LEU A 8 -7.70 11.00 -1.18
N SER A 9 -8.28 11.00 -2.37
CA SER A 9 -9.45 11.80 -2.71
C SER A 9 -10.71 11.29 -2.02
N PRO A 10 -11.69 12.15 -1.69
CA PRO A 10 -12.99 11.71 -1.18
C PRO A 10 -13.66 10.64 -2.04
N LEU A 11 -13.50 10.71 -3.38
CA LEU A 11 -14.00 9.72 -4.32
C LEU A 11 -13.53 8.29 -3.99
N VAL A 12 -12.27 8.14 -3.56
CA VAL A 12 -11.70 6.84 -3.20
C VAL A 12 -12.43 6.23 -2.00
N PHE A 13 -12.69 7.03 -0.97
CA PHE A 13 -13.40 6.57 0.22
C PHE A 13 -14.86 6.25 -0.07
N ALA A 14 -15.52 7.06 -0.91
CA ALA A 14 -16.88 6.79 -1.37
C ALA A 14 -16.98 5.42 -2.06
N GLU A 15 -16.07 5.14 -3.00
CA GLU A 15 -16.06 3.86 -3.72
C GLU A 15 -15.64 2.68 -2.82
N LEU A 16 -14.64 2.85 -1.96
CA LEU A 16 -14.22 1.80 -1.04
C LEU A 16 -15.37 1.38 -0.12
N TYR A 17 -16.03 2.34 0.52
CA TYR A 17 -17.10 2.03 1.47
C TYR A 17 -18.36 1.50 0.78
N ARG A 18 -18.66 1.90 -0.46
CA ARG A 18 -19.71 1.25 -1.28
C ARG A 18 -19.39 -0.20 -1.58
N LEU A 19 -18.15 -0.50 -1.99
CA LEU A 19 -17.73 -1.86 -2.28
C LEU A 19 -17.82 -2.74 -1.03
N LEU A 20 -17.37 -2.24 0.13
CA LEU A 20 -17.50 -2.95 1.40
C LEU A 20 -18.97 -3.15 1.79
N ALA A 21 -19.82 -2.11 1.66
CA ALA A 21 -21.25 -2.20 1.96
C ALA A 21 -22.00 -3.19 1.04
N ALA A 22 -21.52 -3.41 -0.18
CA ALA A 22 -22.11 -4.35 -1.13
C ALA A 22 -21.56 -5.79 -0.99
N ASP A 23 -20.50 -6.00 -0.20
CA ASP A 23 -19.82 -7.28 -0.07
C ASP A 23 -20.52 -8.20 0.94
N LEU A 24 -21.60 -8.82 0.49
CA LEU A 24 -22.36 -9.79 1.28
C LEU A 24 -21.54 -11.04 1.69
N THR A 25 -20.41 -11.30 1.01
CA THR A 25 -19.57 -12.47 1.35
C THR A 25 -18.72 -12.24 2.59
N ARG A 26 -18.41 -10.98 2.90
CA ARG A 26 -17.59 -10.57 4.06
C ARG A 26 -18.40 -9.80 5.10
N GLN A 27 -19.72 -9.70 4.94
CA GLN A 27 -20.60 -8.91 5.79
C GLN A 27 -20.46 -9.23 7.28
N GLU A 28 -20.50 -10.51 7.68
CA GLU A 28 -20.38 -10.92 9.08
C GLU A 28 -19.06 -10.44 9.72
N VAL A 29 -17.95 -10.60 8.99
CA VAL A 29 -16.62 -10.14 9.45
C VAL A 29 -16.57 -8.61 9.56
N LEU A 30 -17.21 -7.90 8.63
CA LEU A 30 -17.31 -6.43 8.68
C LEU A 30 -18.21 -5.95 9.81
N GLU A 31 -19.32 -6.63 10.09
CA GLU A 31 -20.23 -6.34 11.20
C GLU A 31 -19.51 -6.45 12.54
N ASP A 32 -18.82 -7.57 12.78
CA ASP A 32 -18.02 -7.77 13.99
C ASP A 32 -16.96 -6.68 14.13
N ARG A 33 -16.24 -6.38 13.04
CA ARG A 33 -15.20 -5.35 13.04
C ARG A 33 -15.78 -3.98 13.35
N LEU A 34 -16.84 -3.55 12.68
CA LEU A 34 -17.46 -2.23 12.88
C LEU A 34 -18.07 -2.07 14.28
N ALA A 35 -18.57 -3.16 14.87
CA ALA A 35 -19.12 -3.17 16.21
C ALA A 35 -18.07 -2.81 17.28
N GLU A 36 -16.78 -3.11 17.06
CA GLU A 36 -15.68 -2.72 17.97
C GLU A 36 -15.56 -1.20 18.16
N ILE A 37 -15.99 -0.42 17.17
CA ILE A 37 -16.01 1.06 17.21
C ILE A 37 -17.43 1.63 17.28
N GLY A 38 -18.43 0.79 17.51
CA GLY A 38 -19.81 1.19 17.76
C GLY A 38 -20.66 1.48 16.51
N TYR A 39 -20.28 0.96 15.34
CA TYR A 39 -21.08 1.07 14.12
C TYR A 39 -21.69 -0.26 13.68
N ASP A 40 -22.76 -0.19 12.91
CA ASP A 40 -23.32 -1.31 12.18
C ASP A 40 -22.82 -1.33 10.72
N HIS A 41 -23.14 -2.39 9.97
CA HIS A 41 -22.75 -2.49 8.56
C HIS A 41 -23.40 -1.40 7.67
N ALA A 42 -24.59 -0.92 8.01
CA ALA A 42 -25.28 0.12 7.25
C ALA A 42 -24.54 1.47 7.30
N TRP A 43 -23.71 1.68 8.33
CA TRP A 43 -22.82 2.84 8.40
C TRP A 43 -21.90 2.97 7.19
N LEU A 44 -21.43 1.88 6.57
CA LEU A 44 -20.56 1.94 5.39
C LEU A 44 -21.22 2.70 4.23
N GLY A 45 -22.50 2.45 3.97
CA GLY A 45 -23.27 3.20 2.96
C GLY A 45 -23.42 4.68 3.34
N THR A 46 -23.74 4.96 4.61
CA THR A 46 -23.85 6.34 5.12
C THR A 46 -22.54 7.11 5.00
N ALA A 47 -21.41 6.45 5.29
CA ALA A 47 -20.09 7.04 5.17
C ALA A 47 -19.73 7.29 3.71
N ALA A 48 -20.02 6.34 2.82
CA ALA A 48 -19.80 6.52 1.39
C ALA A 48 -20.54 7.72 0.82
N ASP A 49 -21.82 7.89 1.15
CA ASP A 49 -22.65 9.00 0.69
C ASP A 49 -22.11 10.36 1.18
N ALA A 50 -21.55 10.42 2.39
CA ALA A 50 -20.94 11.64 2.90
C ALA A 50 -19.67 12.05 2.12
N TYR A 51 -18.80 11.09 1.79
CA TYR A 51 -17.64 11.39 0.94
C TYR A 51 -18.05 11.76 -0.49
N ASP A 52 -19.09 11.13 -1.02
CA ASP A 52 -19.59 11.42 -2.35
C ASP A 52 -20.17 12.83 -2.45
N ALA A 53 -20.99 13.23 -1.46
CA ALA A 53 -21.50 14.59 -1.37
C ALA A 53 -20.36 15.61 -1.26
N TYR A 54 -19.30 15.29 -0.51
CA TYR A 54 -18.12 16.15 -0.41
C TYR A 54 -17.35 16.24 -1.74
N TRP A 55 -17.16 15.12 -2.43
CA TRP A 55 -16.57 15.07 -3.77
C TRP A 55 -17.35 15.95 -4.77
N GLU A 56 -18.67 15.77 -4.87
CA GLU A 56 -19.53 16.55 -5.74
C GLU A 56 -19.49 18.06 -5.42
N ALA A 57 -19.42 18.42 -4.14
CA ALA A 57 -19.31 19.82 -3.72
C ALA A 57 -17.98 20.44 -4.13
N GLN A 58 -16.86 19.71 -4.00
CA GLN A 58 -15.52 20.18 -4.38
C GLN A 58 -15.33 20.29 -5.90
N LEU A 59 -15.96 19.39 -6.66
CA LEU A 59 -15.89 19.43 -8.12
C LEU A 59 -16.52 20.69 -8.74
N LYS A 60 -17.43 21.37 -8.05
CA LYS A 60 -18.01 22.65 -8.53
C LYS A 60 -16.97 23.74 -8.74
N TRP A 61 -15.85 23.65 -8.03
CA TRP A 61 -14.80 24.67 -8.00
C TRP A 61 -13.46 24.18 -8.55
N THR A 62 -13.41 22.94 -9.03
CA THR A 62 -12.17 22.26 -9.41
C THR A 62 -12.25 21.71 -10.82
N ASP A 63 -11.17 21.87 -11.58
CA ASP A 63 -11.04 21.30 -12.91
C ASP A 63 -10.06 20.12 -12.95
N ALA A 64 -9.81 19.59 -14.15
CA ALA A 64 -8.87 18.49 -14.36
C ALA A 64 -7.43 18.79 -13.90
N THR A 65 -7.03 20.06 -13.75
CA THR A 65 -5.68 20.43 -13.29
C THR A 65 -5.57 20.47 -11.77
N GLY A 66 -6.66 20.84 -11.08
CA GLY A 66 -6.70 20.91 -9.62
C GLY A 66 -7.24 19.64 -8.93
N VAL A 67 -7.84 18.70 -9.67
CA VAL A 67 -8.46 17.51 -9.07
C VAL A 67 -7.48 16.65 -8.27
N GLY A 68 -6.19 16.66 -8.63
CA GLY A 68 -5.15 15.96 -7.89
C GLY A 68 -4.97 16.45 -6.45
N ASP A 69 -5.29 17.71 -6.19
CA ASP A 69 -5.19 18.34 -4.88
C ASP A 69 -6.46 18.16 -4.03
N LEU A 70 -7.53 17.58 -4.60
CA LEU A 70 -8.75 17.24 -3.88
C LEU A 70 -8.57 15.99 -3.04
N VAL A 71 -7.97 16.18 -1.86
CA VAL A 71 -7.74 15.15 -0.85
C VAL A 71 -8.61 15.41 0.38
N VAL A 72 -8.91 14.37 1.15
CA VAL A 72 -9.52 14.54 2.47
C VAL A 72 -8.54 15.27 3.41
N PRO A 73 -9.02 16.09 4.36
CA PRO A 73 -8.14 16.98 5.13
C PRO A 73 -7.16 16.27 6.08
N SER A 74 -7.51 15.09 6.57
CA SER A 74 -6.74 14.36 7.57
C SER A 74 -6.37 12.94 7.13
N ALA A 75 -5.17 12.47 7.52
CA ALA A 75 -4.74 11.09 7.32
C ALA A 75 -5.58 10.06 8.10
N GLU A 76 -6.35 10.52 9.11
CA GLU A 76 -7.23 9.67 9.91
C GLU A 76 -8.33 8.98 9.08
N HIS A 77 -8.75 9.59 7.97
CA HIS A 77 -9.67 8.95 7.02
C HIS A 77 -9.08 7.66 6.44
N ALA A 78 -7.80 7.72 6.02
CA ALA A 78 -7.09 6.58 5.45
C ALA A 78 -6.75 5.52 6.52
N ARG A 79 -6.47 5.95 7.75
CA ARG A 79 -6.26 5.05 8.90
C ARG A 79 -7.53 4.28 9.26
N LEU A 80 -8.69 4.95 9.35
CA LEU A 80 -9.97 4.29 9.58
C LEU A 80 -10.26 3.25 8.49
N ALA A 81 -10.11 3.61 7.21
CA ALA A 81 -10.30 2.69 6.10
C ALA A 81 -9.35 1.48 6.18
N THR A 82 -8.09 1.71 6.56
CA THR A 82 -7.10 0.64 6.75
C THR A 82 -7.45 -0.29 7.90
N TRP A 83 -7.92 0.26 9.02
CA TRP A 83 -8.34 -0.53 10.18
C TRP A 83 -9.57 -1.41 9.87
N ILE A 84 -10.52 -0.91 9.07
CA ILE A 84 -11.66 -1.70 8.58
C ILE A 84 -11.15 -2.83 7.66
N LEU A 85 -10.30 -2.50 6.68
CA LEU A 85 -9.72 -3.48 5.76
C LEU A 85 -8.90 -4.55 6.50
N ALA A 86 -8.16 -4.19 7.54
CA ALA A 86 -7.40 -5.13 8.35
C ALA A 86 -8.28 -6.20 9.00
N GLY A 87 -9.55 -5.89 9.31
CA GLY A 87 -10.55 -6.87 9.76
C GLY A 87 -10.76 -8.03 8.77
N LEU A 88 -10.58 -7.78 7.48
CA LEU A 88 -10.76 -8.74 6.40
C LEU A 88 -9.54 -9.62 6.14
N ARG A 89 -8.43 -9.46 6.89
CA ARG A 89 -7.17 -10.15 6.62
C ARG A 89 -7.26 -11.67 6.59
N ILE A 90 -8.23 -12.24 7.31
CA ILE A 90 -8.44 -13.69 7.39
C ILE A 90 -9.31 -14.24 6.25
N THR A 91 -9.80 -13.37 5.35
CA THR A 91 -10.72 -13.73 4.26
C THR A 91 -10.01 -14.07 2.94
N GLY A 92 -8.68 -14.04 2.90
CA GLY A 92 -7.87 -14.42 1.74
C GLY A 92 -7.20 -13.24 1.04
N ASP A 93 -7.18 -13.27 -0.29
CA ASP A 93 -6.56 -12.25 -1.16
C ASP A 93 -7.45 -11.00 -1.30
N ASP A 94 -6.83 -9.81 -1.34
CA ASP A 94 -7.47 -8.50 -1.49
C ASP A 94 -7.65 -8.04 -2.96
N ARG A 95 -7.07 -8.78 -3.91
CA ARG A 95 -6.94 -8.36 -5.31
C ARG A 95 -8.26 -8.02 -6.01
N GLU A 96 -9.32 -8.77 -5.73
CA GLU A 96 -10.64 -8.51 -6.34
C GLU A 96 -11.21 -7.17 -5.86
N LEU A 97 -11.17 -6.91 -4.54
CA LEU A 97 -11.61 -5.65 -3.96
C LEU A 97 -10.73 -4.49 -4.42
N GLY A 98 -9.41 -4.65 -4.38
CA GLY A 98 -8.46 -3.63 -4.82
C GLY A 98 -8.61 -3.28 -6.31
N SER A 99 -8.79 -4.28 -7.17
CA SER A 99 -9.03 -4.08 -8.61
C SER A 99 -10.37 -3.40 -8.88
N ALA A 100 -11.42 -3.76 -8.14
CA ALA A 100 -12.73 -3.11 -8.24
C ALA A 100 -12.65 -1.65 -7.82
N LEU A 101 -11.99 -1.35 -6.70
CA LEU A 101 -11.78 0.02 -6.21
C LEU A 101 -11.06 0.89 -7.24
N ALA A 102 -9.90 0.43 -7.74
CA ALA A 102 -9.14 1.18 -8.73
C ALA A 102 -9.92 1.40 -10.04
N THR A 103 -10.68 0.40 -10.48
CA THR A 103 -11.51 0.49 -11.69
C THR A 103 -12.65 1.49 -11.52
N ASN A 104 -13.38 1.42 -10.39
CA ASN A 104 -14.50 2.32 -10.12
C ASN A 104 -14.03 3.77 -10.00
N VAL A 105 -12.95 4.02 -9.26
CA VAL A 105 -12.37 5.36 -9.13
C VAL A 105 -11.92 5.90 -10.48
N LEU A 106 -11.26 5.09 -11.31
CA LEU A 106 -10.87 5.48 -12.65
C LEU A 106 -12.06 5.85 -13.53
N GLN A 107 -13.08 5.00 -13.56
CA GLN A 107 -14.27 5.22 -14.38
C GLN A 107 -15.01 6.49 -13.95
N ARG A 108 -15.23 6.67 -12.64
CA ARG A 108 -15.90 7.85 -12.10
C ARG A 108 -15.10 9.13 -12.30
N ALA A 109 -13.80 9.12 -12.01
CA ALA A 109 -12.94 10.29 -12.20
C ALA A 109 -12.93 10.76 -13.67
N LEU A 110 -12.81 9.85 -14.64
CA LEU A 110 -12.84 10.20 -16.07
C LEU A 110 -14.21 10.68 -16.55
N THR A 111 -15.29 10.22 -15.92
CA THR A 111 -16.67 10.60 -16.26
C THR A 111 -17.05 11.95 -15.67
N GLU A 112 -16.67 12.19 -14.41
CA GLU A 112 -17.13 13.33 -13.61
C GLU A 112 -16.19 14.54 -13.71
N VAL A 113 -14.96 14.36 -14.20
CA VAL A 113 -13.96 15.44 -14.35
C VAL A 113 -13.58 15.63 -15.82
N PRO A 114 -14.28 16.52 -16.55
CA PRO A 114 -14.02 16.76 -17.97
C PRO A 114 -12.57 17.17 -18.22
N GLY A 115 -11.91 16.49 -19.17
CA GLY A 115 -10.53 16.77 -19.56
C GLY A 115 -9.46 16.08 -18.72
N LEU A 116 -9.85 15.34 -17.67
CA LEU A 116 -8.93 14.46 -16.95
C LEU A 116 -8.41 13.35 -17.88
N LYS A 117 -7.12 13.05 -17.78
CA LYS A 117 -6.45 12.03 -18.60
C LYS A 117 -5.84 10.96 -17.72
N THR A 118 -5.63 9.80 -18.31
CA THR A 118 -4.75 8.80 -17.70
C THR A 118 -3.30 9.14 -18.00
N PRO A 119 -2.38 8.77 -17.11
CA PRO A 119 -2.62 8.21 -15.77
C PRO A 119 -3.26 9.21 -14.79
N LEU A 120 -4.01 8.71 -13.80
CA LEU A 120 -4.64 9.55 -12.78
C LEU A 120 -3.59 10.14 -11.82
N PRO A 121 -3.88 11.26 -11.15
CA PRO A 121 -3.04 11.76 -10.07
C PRO A 121 -2.99 10.76 -8.89
N PRO A 122 -1.94 10.79 -8.04
CA PRO A 122 -1.77 9.88 -6.91
C PRO A 122 -2.97 9.82 -5.94
N SER A 123 -3.62 10.95 -5.66
CA SER A 123 -4.80 11.03 -4.80
C SER A 123 -6.01 10.25 -5.32
N LEU A 124 -6.05 9.96 -6.63
CA LEU A 124 -7.05 9.15 -7.31
C LEU A 124 -6.52 7.76 -7.72
N SER A 125 -5.35 7.36 -7.20
CA SER A 125 -4.70 6.10 -7.54
C SER A 125 -4.59 5.17 -6.31
N PRO A 126 -5.73 4.70 -5.76
CA PRO A 126 -5.72 3.84 -4.59
C PRO A 126 -5.21 2.44 -4.93
N VAL A 127 -4.68 1.78 -3.90
CA VAL A 127 -4.31 0.37 -3.95
C VAL A 127 -4.58 -0.26 -2.59
N ILE A 128 -4.94 -1.54 -2.59
CA ILE A 128 -5.00 -2.36 -1.38
C ILE A 128 -3.90 -3.39 -1.51
N VAL A 129 -3.05 -3.50 -0.48
CA VAL A 129 -1.94 -4.46 -0.43
C VAL A 129 -1.95 -5.11 0.94
N GLY A 130 -2.06 -6.44 1.00
CA GLY A 130 -2.12 -7.17 2.28
C GLY A 130 -3.18 -6.61 3.23
N TRP A 131 -4.35 -6.24 2.70
CA TRP A 131 -5.45 -5.60 3.44
C TRP A 131 -5.09 -4.25 4.11
N THR A 132 -4.11 -3.54 3.54
CA THR A 132 -3.77 -2.16 3.93
C THR A 132 -4.08 -1.21 2.77
N LEU A 133 -4.79 -0.11 3.04
CA LEU A 133 -5.02 0.92 2.03
C LEU A 133 -3.71 1.68 1.77
N GLY A 134 -3.46 2.00 0.52
CA GLY A 134 -2.35 2.85 0.12
C GLY A 134 -2.68 3.65 -1.14
N GLN A 135 -1.72 4.47 -1.54
CA GLN A 135 -1.75 5.22 -2.79
C GLN A 135 -0.50 4.95 -3.60
N ILE A 136 -0.63 4.89 -4.92
CA ILE A 136 0.50 4.79 -5.84
C ILE A 136 1.10 6.19 -6.01
N ILE A 137 2.40 6.34 -5.72
CA ILE A 137 3.10 7.64 -5.77
C ILE A 137 4.22 7.71 -6.81
N GLY A 138 4.41 6.64 -7.58
CA GLY A 138 5.39 6.56 -8.66
C GLY A 138 4.93 7.18 -9.97
N VAL A 139 5.87 7.35 -10.91
CA VAL A 139 5.58 7.79 -12.26
C VAL A 139 5.03 6.61 -13.10
N PRO A 140 3.91 6.79 -13.80
CA PRO A 140 3.34 5.76 -14.66
C PRO A 140 4.32 5.34 -15.78
N PRO A 141 4.29 4.06 -16.24
CA PRO A 141 3.26 3.05 -16.01
C PRO A 141 3.48 2.20 -14.73
N TYR A 142 4.35 2.62 -13.82
CA TYR A 142 4.70 1.82 -12.66
C TYR A 142 3.57 1.82 -11.61
N GLU A 143 3.17 0.63 -11.17
CA GLU A 143 2.19 0.42 -10.08
C GLU A 143 2.81 0.63 -8.68
N TRP A 144 4.07 1.06 -8.63
CA TRP A 144 4.91 1.13 -7.45
C TRP A 144 5.83 2.36 -7.58
N PRO A 145 6.29 2.96 -6.47
CA PRO A 145 6.08 2.51 -5.09
C PRO A 145 4.73 2.97 -4.52
N VAL A 146 4.36 2.36 -3.39
CA VAL A 146 3.11 2.62 -2.68
C VAL A 146 3.38 3.30 -1.36
N ALA A 147 2.60 4.34 -1.05
CA ALA A 147 2.50 4.94 0.26
C ALA A 147 1.33 4.30 1.03
N PRO A 148 1.57 3.47 2.04
CA PRO A 148 0.50 2.93 2.87
C PRO A 148 -0.11 4.03 3.73
N ALA A 149 -1.39 3.88 4.06
CA ALA A 149 -2.13 4.80 4.92
C ALA A 149 -1.66 4.83 6.37
N GLU A 150 -1.04 3.74 6.80
CA GLU A 150 -0.39 3.63 8.09
C GLU A 150 1.03 3.09 7.88
N LEU A 151 1.97 3.53 8.70
CA LEU A 151 3.35 3.08 8.66
C LEU A 151 3.60 2.17 9.86
N PRO A 152 4.58 1.25 9.78
CA PRO A 152 4.93 0.41 10.92
C PRO A 152 5.33 1.25 12.14
N ASP A 153 4.97 0.76 13.33
CA ASP A 153 5.32 1.41 14.60
C ASP A 153 6.83 1.45 14.83
N ASP A 154 7.52 0.36 14.48
CA ASP A 154 8.98 0.26 14.58
C ASP A 154 9.66 1.34 13.72
N VAL A 155 10.38 2.23 14.39
CA VAL A 155 11.02 3.40 13.77
C VAL A 155 12.11 3.03 12.74
N ASN A 156 12.80 1.91 12.95
CA ASN A 156 13.86 1.44 12.07
C ASN A 156 13.24 0.84 10.80
N LEU A 157 12.22 0.00 10.96
CA LEU A 157 11.46 -0.57 9.85
C LEU A 157 10.80 0.54 9.03
N ARG A 158 10.12 1.49 9.69
CA ARG A 158 9.51 2.65 9.04
C ARG A 158 10.54 3.44 8.23
N SER A 159 11.68 3.77 8.84
CA SER A 159 12.74 4.53 8.17
C SER A 159 13.37 3.75 7.01
N ALA A 160 13.57 2.43 7.14
CA ALA A 160 14.08 1.58 6.07
C ALA A 160 13.10 1.47 4.90
N PHE A 161 11.81 1.31 5.17
CA PHE A 161 10.76 1.23 4.15
C PHE A 161 10.55 2.58 3.43
N LEU A 162 10.46 3.70 4.18
CA LEU A 162 10.40 5.03 3.58
C LEU A 162 11.63 5.31 2.72
N GLY A 163 12.81 4.91 3.19
CA GLY A 163 14.04 4.97 2.40
C GLY A 163 13.92 4.17 1.10
N LEU A 164 13.36 2.96 1.13
CA LEU A 164 13.13 2.11 -0.05
C LEU A 164 12.24 2.83 -1.06
N VAL A 165 11.12 3.37 -0.60
CA VAL A 165 10.18 4.11 -1.44
C VAL A 165 10.85 5.33 -2.07
N HIS A 166 11.53 6.16 -1.28
CA HIS A 166 12.29 7.30 -1.81
C HIS A 166 13.37 6.89 -2.81
N HIS A 167 14.04 5.76 -2.57
CA HIS A 167 15.03 5.25 -3.52
C HIS A 167 14.39 4.96 -4.88
N VAL A 168 13.25 4.28 -4.90
CA VAL A 168 12.54 3.97 -6.14
C VAL A 168 12.14 5.24 -6.88
N LEU A 169 11.58 6.22 -6.17
CA LEU A 169 11.21 7.52 -6.77
C LEU A 169 12.42 8.25 -7.37
N VAL A 170 13.58 8.17 -6.73
CA VAL A 170 14.83 8.72 -7.28
C VAL A 170 15.24 7.98 -8.55
N LEU A 171 15.17 6.64 -8.55
CA LEU A 171 15.49 5.82 -9.72
C LEU A 171 14.57 6.13 -10.92
N GLU A 172 13.28 6.33 -10.69
CA GLU A 172 12.32 6.70 -11.74
C GLU A 172 12.68 8.01 -12.45
N GLY A 173 13.29 8.96 -11.74
CA GLY A 173 13.79 10.21 -12.31
C GLY A 173 15.11 10.07 -13.10
N MET A 174 15.71 8.88 -13.13
CA MET A 174 17.00 8.62 -13.77
C MET A 174 16.85 7.87 -15.10
N ALA A 175 17.66 8.23 -16.09
CA ALA A 175 17.78 7.47 -17.33
C ALA A 175 18.36 6.07 -17.06
N GLN A 176 17.80 5.05 -17.71
CA GLN A 176 18.32 3.69 -17.68
C GLN A 176 19.47 3.50 -18.69
N PRO A 177 20.43 2.58 -18.44
CA PRO A 177 20.53 1.73 -17.25
C PRO A 177 20.97 2.52 -16.02
N TRP A 178 20.40 2.21 -14.87
CA TRP A 178 20.76 2.87 -13.61
C TRP A 178 22.19 2.51 -13.17
N PRO A 179 22.88 3.36 -12.39
CA PRO A 179 24.15 3.02 -11.79
C PRO A 179 24.04 1.75 -10.95
N GLU A 180 25.03 0.85 -11.05
CA GLU A 180 25.03 -0.45 -10.37
C GLU A 180 24.69 -0.31 -8.87
N MET A 181 25.43 0.52 -8.14
CA MET A 181 25.22 0.76 -6.71
C MET A 181 23.78 1.14 -6.35
N MET A 182 23.09 1.91 -7.22
CA MET A 182 21.70 2.28 -6.94
C MET A 182 20.80 1.04 -7.02
N GLN A 183 20.97 0.23 -8.06
CA GLN A 183 20.19 -0.99 -8.26
C GLN A 183 20.46 -2.04 -7.18
N THR A 184 21.73 -2.29 -6.90
CA THR A 184 22.14 -3.39 -6.01
C THR A 184 21.89 -3.05 -4.53
N SER A 185 21.81 -1.77 -4.17
CA SER A 185 21.41 -1.35 -2.81
C SER A 185 20.01 -1.82 -2.41
N MET A 186 19.14 -2.13 -3.36
CA MET A 186 17.80 -2.67 -3.10
C MET A 186 17.86 -4.05 -2.43
N TYR A 187 18.88 -4.87 -2.73
CA TYR A 187 19.11 -6.13 -2.04
C TYR A 187 19.44 -5.92 -0.56
N TRP A 188 20.32 -4.96 -0.27
CA TRP A 188 20.70 -4.63 1.09
C TRP A 188 19.53 -4.12 1.91
N ARG A 189 18.76 -3.18 1.34
CA ARG A 189 17.61 -2.60 2.01
C ARG A 189 16.48 -3.60 2.18
N GLY A 190 16.18 -4.41 1.17
CA GLY A 190 15.19 -5.48 1.25
C GLY A 190 15.55 -6.53 2.32
N TYR A 191 16.83 -6.89 2.42
CA TYR A 191 17.31 -7.81 3.45
C TYR A 191 17.11 -7.22 4.86
N GLY A 192 17.49 -5.96 5.06
CA GLY A 192 17.31 -5.28 6.35
C GLY A 192 15.84 -5.06 6.74
N ILE A 193 14.97 -4.76 5.77
CA ILE A 193 13.52 -4.69 6.02
C ILE A 193 12.98 -6.05 6.47
N ALA A 194 13.38 -7.14 5.81
CA ALA A 194 12.95 -8.47 6.20
C ALA A 194 13.42 -8.84 7.62
N GLU A 195 14.66 -8.52 7.98
CA GLU A 195 15.20 -8.72 9.33
C GLU A 195 14.42 -7.92 10.39
N ALA A 196 14.10 -6.66 10.09
CA ALA A 196 13.30 -5.82 10.99
C ALA A 196 11.87 -6.35 11.17
N LEU A 197 11.27 -6.92 10.11
CA LEU A 197 9.95 -7.54 10.17
C LEU A 197 9.93 -8.87 10.94
N LYS A 198 11.06 -9.60 10.99
CA LYS A 198 11.20 -10.89 11.67
C LYS A 198 12.51 -10.94 12.47
N PRO A 199 12.61 -10.18 13.58
CA PRO A 199 13.83 -10.08 14.37
C PRO A 199 14.27 -11.44 14.95
N ASP A 200 13.31 -12.30 15.30
CA ASP A 200 13.57 -13.64 15.84
C ASP A 200 14.21 -14.61 14.82
N ALA A 201 14.19 -14.27 13.53
CA ALA A 201 14.81 -15.09 12.49
C ALA A 201 16.34 -14.92 12.45
N HIS A 202 16.89 -13.90 13.14
CA HIS A 202 18.31 -13.53 13.27
C HIS A 202 19.06 -13.17 11.97
N GLU A 203 18.61 -13.66 10.82
CA GLU A 203 19.20 -13.43 9.51
C GLU A 203 18.08 -13.19 8.46
N GLY A 204 18.37 -12.37 7.45
CA GLY A 204 17.37 -12.00 6.44
C GLY A 204 16.87 -13.12 5.54
N SER A 205 17.65 -14.17 5.22
CA SER A 205 17.17 -15.26 4.38
C SER A 205 16.09 -16.11 5.08
N PRO A 206 16.31 -16.56 6.34
CA PRO A 206 15.24 -17.12 7.17
C PRO A 206 14.04 -16.17 7.34
N ALA A 207 14.28 -14.87 7.55
CA ALA A 207 13.22 -13.87 7.68
C ALA A 207 12.33 -13.80 6.42
N ILE A 208 12.95 -13.71 5.23
CA ILE A 208 12.26 -13.68 3.94
C ILE A 208 11.44 -14.95 3.73
N LEU A 209 11.99 -16.14 4.04
CA LEU A 209 11.26 -17.40 3.91
C LEU A 209 10.01 -17.43 4.79
N ARG A 210 10.11 -16.92 6.03
CA ARG A 210 8.97 -16.80 6.93
C ARG A 210 7.92 -15.81 6.41
N LEU A 211 8.35 -14.65 5.89
CA LEU A 211 7.44 -13.66 5.28
C LEU A 211 6.72 -14.22 4.04
N LEU A 212 7.40 -15.01 3.21
CA LEU A 212 6.78 -15.71 2.07
C LEU A 212 5.72 -16.73 2.52
N GLN A 213 5.98 -17.45 3.63
CA GLN A 213 5.03 -18.40 4.19
C GLN A 213 3.80 -17.68 4.76
N GLU A 214 4.02 -16.62 5.54
CA GLU A 214 2.95 -15.83 6.15
C GLU A 214 2.11 -15.07 5.10
N SER A 215 2.69 -14.67 3.96
CA SER A 215 1.97 -13.96 2.90
C SER A 215 1.16 -14.87 1.98
N ARG A 216 1.48 -16.16 1.92
CA ARG A 216 0.83 -17.10 0.99
C ARG A 216 -0.71 -17.10 1.04
N PRO A 217 -1.38 -17.04 2.21
CA PRO A 217 -2.85 -17.03 2.25
C PRO A 217 -3.47 -15.75 1.69
N LEU A 218 -2.69 -14.65 1.64
CA LEU A 218 -3.14 -13.32 1.21
C LEU A 218 -2.83 -13.05 -0.27
N LEU A 219 -2.25 -14.02 -0.98
CA LEU A 219 -1.74 -13.83 -2.34
C LEU A 219 -2.36 -14.84 -3.30
N SER A 220 -2.70 -14.38 -4.50
CA SER A 220 -2.95 -15.28 -5.62
C SER A 220 -1.77 -16.24 -5.84
N GLN A 221 -2.08 -17.46 -6.33
CA GLN A 221 -1.07 -18.48 -6.60
C GLN A 221 0.01 -17.97 -7.57
N HIS A 222 -0.37 -17.15 -8.56
CA HIS A 222 0.55 -16.58 -9.52
C HIS A 222 1.58 -15.66 -8.85
N LEU A 223 1.11 -14.70 -8.06
CA LEU A 223 1.98 -13.73 -7.39
C LEU A 223 2.86 -14.41 -6.33
N SER A 224 2.29 -15.36 -5.57
CA SER A 224 3.06 -16.18 -4.64
C SER A 224 4.19 -16.93 -5.36
N THR A 225 3.94 -17.49 -6.54
CA THR A 225 4.97 -18.19 -7.34
C THR A 225 6.08 -17.24 -7.80
N GLN A 226 5.72 -16.04 -8.27
CA GLN A 226 6.68 -15.03 -8.70
C GLN A 226 7.56 -14.56 -7.55
N LEU A 227 6.96 -14.25 -6.39
CA LEU A 227 7.69 -13.84 -5.19
C LEU A 227 8.61 -14.94 -4.69
N ASN A 228 8.15 -16.19 -4.59
CA ASN A 228 9.00 -17.32 -4.20
C ASN A 228 10.20 -17.49 -5.14
N ARG A 229 9.98 -17.41 -6.46
CA ARG A 229 11.07 -17.47 -7.45
C ARG A 229 12.08 -16.35 -7.23
N HIS A 230 11.60 -15.11 -7.10
CA HIS A 230 12.46 -13.96 -6.87
C HIS A 230 13.29 -14.13 -5.59
N PHE A 231 12.63 -14.43 -4.48
CA PHE A 231 13.27 -14.41 -3.17
C PHE A 231 14.11 -15.66 -2.83
N SER A 232 13.94 -16.77 -3.56
CA SER A 232 14.68 -18.02 -3.32
C SER A 232 16.22 -17.89 -3.38
N GLY A 233 16.74 -16.99 -4.22
CA GLY A 233 18.18 -16.70 -4.37
C GLY A 233 18.62 -15.37 -3.75
N PHE A 234 17.73 -14.67 -3.05
CA PHE A 234 17.95 -13.26 -2.69
C PHE A 234 19.16 -13.06 -1.76
N GLY A 235 19.34 -13.93 -0.77
CA GLY A 235 20.50 -13.88 0.13
C GLY A 235 21.82 -14.21 -0.57
N GLN A 236 21.82 -15.14 -1.53
CA GLN A 236 23.02 -15.47 -2.31
C GLN A 236 23.44 -14.28 -3.19
N ARG A 237 22.48 -13.66 -3.89
CA ARG A 237 22.71 -12.45 -4.68
C ARG A 237 23.22 -11.29 -3.82
N ARG A 238 22.59 -11.02 -2.68
CA ARG A 238 23.05 -10.01 -1.72
C ARG A 238 24.49 -10.27 -1.28
N ASN A 239 24.84 -11.52 -0.96
CA ASN A 239 26.18 -11.87 -0.51
C ASN A 239 27.21 -11.74 -1.64
N ALA A 240 26.87 -12.09 -2.88
CA ALA A 240 27.75 -11.88 -4.04
C ALA A 240 28.08 -10.40 -4.26
N LEU A 241 27.19 -9.48 -3.88
CA LEU A 241 27.38 -8.03 -3.97
C LEU A 241 28.32 -7.45 -2.89
N SER A 242 28.67 -8.22 -1.86
CA SER A 242 29.64 -7.80 -0.82
C SER A 242 30.89 -8.66 -0.72
N HIS A 243 30.76 -9.95 -1.03
CA HIS A 243 31.82 -10.93 -0.88
C HIS A 243 32.27 -11.40 -2.26
N VAL A 244 32.93 -10.51 -2.99
CA VAL A 244 33.44 -10.78 -4.34
C VAL A 244 34.37 -11.99 -4.32
N THR A 245 34.09 -12.96 -5.18
CA THR A 245 34.79 -14.25 -5.21
C THR A 245 34.78 -14.85 -6.62
N ASP A 246 35.79 -15.68 -6.91
CA ASP A 246 35.88 -16.52 -8.10
C ASP A 246 35.56 -18.00 -7.80
N ASP A 247 35.02 -18.32 -6.61
CA ASP A 247 34.56 -19.67 -6.28
C ASP A 247 33.37 -20.08 -7.15
N ALA A 248 33.55 -21.10 -7.99
CA ALA A 248 32.53 -21.63 -8.89
C ALA A 248 31.26 -22.16 -8.19
N ARG A 249 31.28 -22.34 -6.86
CA ARG A 249 30.12 -22.76 -6.07
C ARG A 249 29.23 -21.61 -5.63
N ARG A 250 29.65 -20.35 -5.86
CA ARG A 250 28.94 -19.14 -5.44
C ARG A 250 28.58 -18.31 -6.67
N GLU A 251 27.51 -17.53 -6.55
CA GLU A 251 27.19 -16.53 -7.56
C GLU A 251 28.30 -15.48 -7.63
N ARG A 252 28.69 -15.10 -8.86
CA ARG A 252 29.75 -14.12 -9.09
C ARG A 252 29.15 -12.73 -9.11
N PHE A 253 29.89 -11.76 -8.58
CA PHE A 253 29.50 -10.34 -8.57
C PHE A 253 29.07 -9.84 -9.96
N VAL A 254 29.89 -10.12 -10.99
CA VAL A 254 29.64 -9.66 -12.36
C VAL A 254 28.35 -10.23 -12.95
N ASP A 255 27.98 -11.45 -12.58
CA ASP A 255 26.78 -12.12 -13.08
C ASP A 255 25.52 -11.52 -12.41
N VAL A 256 25.57 -11.26 -11.10
CA VAL A 256 24.49 -10.61 -10.35
C VAL A 256 24.27 -9.16 -10.80
N VAL A 257 25.33 -8.41 -11.06
CA VAL A 257 25.23 -7.03 -11.59
C VAL A 257 24.70 -7.02 -13.03
N ALA A 258 25.05 -8.02 -13.84
CA ALA A 258 24.52 -8.14 -15.19
C ALA A 258 23.03 -8.51 -15.20
N SER A 259 22.60 -9.34 -14.24
CA SER A 259 21.22 -9.81 -14.10
C SER A 259 20.33 -8.93 -13.22
N THR A 260 20.86 -7.84 -12.66
CA THR A 260 20.08 -6.85 -11.90
C THR A 260 20.15 -5.54 -12.67
N ARG A 261 19.40 -5.48 -13.78
CA ARG A 261 19.44 -4.34 -14.69
C ARG A 261 18.04 -3.86 -15.04
N GLY A 262 17.70 -2.71 -14.46
CA GLY A 262 16.47 -2.00 -14.76
C GLY A 262 15.30 -2.41 -13.88
N TRP A 263 14.12 -1.96 -14.29
CA TRP A 263 12.92 -2.06 -13.45
C TRP A 263 12.42 -3.49 -13.26
N GLU A 264 12.56 -4.37 -14.26
CA GLU A 264 12.00 -5.72 -14.20
C GLU A 264 12.52 -6.52 -12.99
N ASP A 265 13.81 -6.38 -12.66
CA ASP A 265 14.42 -7.06 -11.51
C ASP A 265 14.10 -6.38 -10.17
N LEU A 266 14.04 -5.05 -10.15
CA LEU A 266 13.76 -4.30 -8.93
C LEU A 266 12.29 -4.37 -8.53
N ARG A 267 11.37 -4.43 -9.51
CA ARG A 267 9.93 -4.45 -9.30
C ARG A 267 9.53 -5.52 -8.30
N MET A 268 10.04 -6.74 -8.42
CA MET A 268 9.69 -7.84 -7.51
C MET A 268 10.22 -7.63 -6.09
N THR A 269 11.35 -6.93 -5.94
CA THR A 269 11.86 -6.53 -4.61
C THR A 269 10.95 -5.49 -3.98
N VAL A 270 10.57 -4.45 -4.73
CA VAL A 270 9.69 -3.38 -4.24
C VAL A 270 8.31 -3.93 -3.89
N LEU A 271 7.73 -4.72 -4.78
CA LEU A 271 6.43 -5.37 -4.57
C LEU A 271 6.49 -6.26 -3.33
N GLY A 272 7.48 -7.15 -3.23
CA GLY A 272 7.59 -8.07 -2.11
C GLY A 272 7.79 -7.37 -0.77
N MET A 273 8.67 -6.37 -0.71
CA MET A 273 8.88 -5.61 0.52
C MET A 273 7.64 -4.82 0.91
N THR A 274 6.93 -4.23 -0.05
CA THR A 274 5.69 -3.51 0.25
C THR A 274 4.60 -4.46 0.72
N GLN A 275 4.45 -5.62 0.08
CA GLN A 275 3.53 -6.67 0.52
C GLN A 275 3.80 -7.07 1.97
N PHE A 276 5.06 -7.34 2.32
CA PHE A 276 5.43 -7.77 3.67
C PHE A 276 5.18 -6.68 4.71
N VAL A 277 5.50 -5.41 4.40
CA VAL A 277 5.26 -4.28 5.28
C VAL A 277 3.76 -4.03 5.48
N CYS A 278 2.97 -3.98 4.41
CA CYS A 278 1.53 -3.78 4.48
C CYS A 278 0.83 -4.94 5.21
N GLN A 279 1.25 -6.18 4.99
CA GLN A 279 0.73 -7.32 5.74
C GLN A 279 1.02 -7.20 7.24
N GLU A 280 2.18 -6.66 7.63
CA GLU A 280 2.56 -6.43 9.02
C GLU A 280 1.81 -5.24 9.65
N ILE A 281 1.43 -4.24 8.86
CA ILE A 281 0.54 -3.16 9.30
C ILE A 281 -0.86 -3.71 9.60
N SER A 282 -1.47 -4.36 8.60
CA SER A 282 -2.75 -5.09 8.78
C SER A 282 -2.66 -6.11 9.93
N ARG A 283 -1.48 -6.73 10.05
CA ARG A 283 -0.89 -7.37 11.23
C ARG A 283 -1.38 -6.89 12.59
N SER A 284 -0.66 -5.85 12.98
CA SER A 284 -0.77 -5.10 14.21
C SER A 284 -2.20 -4.60 14.42
N LEU A 285 -2.85 -4.07 13.36
CA LEU A 285 -4.19 -3.51 13.47
C LEU A 285 -5.28 -4.55 13.75
N TYR A 286 -5.12 -5.78 13.26
CA TYR A 286 -6.06 -6.86 13.53
C TYR A 286 -5.81 -7.51 14.90
N ASP A 287 -4.55 -7.75 15.25
CA ASP A 287 -4.16 -8.41 16.51
C ASP A 287 -4.24 -7.46 17.73
N ALA A 288 -4.42 -6.15 17.51
CA ALA A 288 -4.53 -5.17 18.59
C ALA A 288 -5.73 -5.45 19.51
N GLU A 289 -5.49 -5.49 20.82
CA GLU A 289 -6.55 -5.71 21.83
C GLU A 289 -7.59 -4.58 21.87
N GLU A 290 -7.20 -3.37 21.44
CA GLU A 290 -8.05 -2.19 21.39
C GLU A 290 -7.85 -1.46 20.06
N PRO A 291 -8.89 -0.81 19.52
CA PRO A 291 -8.74 0.08 18.37
C PRO A 291 -7.65 1.15 18.62
N PRO A 292 -6.94 1.60 17.58
CA PRO A 292 -6.01 2.73 17.69
C PRO A 292 -6.64 3.92 18.41
N PRO A 293 -5.90 4.68 19.23
CA PRO A 293 -6.46 5.78 20.02
C PRO A 293 -7.31 6.79 19.24
N ALA A 294 -6.92 7.09 17.99
CA ALA A 294 -7.66 7.97 17.09
C ALA A 294 -9.04 7.43 16.66
N LEU A 295 -9.23 6.11 16.77
CA LEU A 295 -10.48 5.41 16.46
C LEU A 295 -11.33 5.12 17.71
N ARG A 296 -10.88 5.53 18.90
CA ARG A 296 -11.65 5.38 20.15
C ARG A 296 -12.62 6.55 20.30
N ASN A 297 -13.86 6.27 20.72
CA ASN A 297 -14.90 7.27 20.99
C ASN A 297 -15.50 7.96 19.74
N ASP A 298 -16.05 7.18 18.81
CA ASP A 298 -16.72 7.66 17.58
C ASP A 298 -15.78 8.47 16.66
N PRO A 299 -14.91 7.78 15.90
CA PRO A 299 -14.04 8.45 14.92
C PRO A 299 -14.83 9.19 13.84
N TRP A 300 -16.05 8.76 13.55
CA TRP A 300 -16.82 9.28 12.42
C TRP A 300 -17.35 10.68 12.69
N THR A 301 -17.78 10.99 13.91
CA THR A 301 -18.29 12.33 14.25
C THR A 301 -17.27 13.43 13.93
N TYR A 302 -15.99 13.20 14.23
CA TYR A 302 -14.92 14.15 13.89
C TYR A 302 -14.65 14.17 12.38
N LEU A 303 -14.45 13.01 11.75
CA LEU A 303 -14.11 12.89 10.33
C LEU A 303 -15.21 13.44 9.42
N LYS A 304 -16.48 13.16 9.74
CA LYS A 304 -17.65 13.68 9.03
C LYS A 304 -17.67 15.21 9.03
N ARG A 305 -17.24 15.85 10.11
CA ARG A 305 -17.19 17.32 10.19
C ARG A 305 -16.18 17.91 9.21
N GLU A 306 -15.05 17.23 8.97
CA GLU A 306 -14.03 17.68 8.02
C GLU A 306 -14.51 17.65 6.57
N ILE A 307 -15.40 16.72 6.25
CA ILE A 307 -15.99 16.54 4.91
C ILE A 307 -17.43 17.08 4.82
N SER A 308 -17.89 17.84 5.81
CA SER A 308 -19.24 18.40 5.80
C SER A 308 -19.36 19.48 4.73
N THR A 309 -20.43 19.41 3.94
CA THR A 309 -20.74 20.35 2.86
C THR A 309 -21.66 21.49 3.28
N GLU A 310 -22.12 21.51 4.54
CA GLU A 310 -23.04 22.53 5.07
C GLU A 310 -22.46 23.96 5.01
N TRP A 311 -21.13 24.08 4.99
CA TRP A 311 -20.41 25.36 4.90
C TRP A 311 -20.11 25.81 3.46
N LEU A 312 -20.38 24.94 2.48
CA LEU A 312 -20.12 25.18 1.04
C LEU A 312 -21.37 25.64 0.28
N ALA A 313 -22.52 25.75 0.97
CA ALA A 313 -23.80 26.19 0.42
C ALA A 313 -23.96 27.72 0.39
#